data_AF-A0A6M4FN49-F1
#
_entry.id   AF-A0A6M4FN49-F1
#
_cell.length_a   1.000
_cell.length_b   1.000
_cell.length_c   1.000
_cell.angle_alpha   90.00
_cell.angle_beta   90.00
_cell.angle_gamma   90.00
#
_symmetry.space_group_name_H-M   'P 1'
#
loop_
_entity.id
_entity.type
_entity.pdbx_description
1 polymer ?
#
loop_
_entity_poly.entity_id
_entity_poly.type
_entity_poly.pdbx_seq_one_letter_code
_entity_poly.pdbx_strand_id
1 'polypeptide(L)'
;MDEAIVVFSRKGVFQTTILARGVRSREHARKLWPLVSPDGSRQMVTWVSPSFENGKLRRRSHFRVLPAQHTFNPKAHFDDEEASRWRVVQESPEHRRAKVLVADELSRRLRAGLAMPWSFKDVDSSDYPLEGNLLLGADRVANEHPLETPFGSKFRLDVAVLGPPVQAEPMVLGGVEIELGHAFDGRKALIGKSLGFPLISIDITEMTLPELTPEWAQRVLTATTRSHEQGRRQTYIYLHDLLYPLYAQLPAFLDDEQRHQFLVFADDKTLNKLVNWMNLLAEKLEYSKGTVAVAIVNGKNDQARKMLERAGQVVGPDWRDFNDQKCLRLTLPRPKGPADLQAHRFHMTMARILLSHTDALVGYKYCNGVDNNHPEDDIWVAKRWIANEKKFSEHRVLPKRLAEPVNRLIAVVSDLRHNRTAARHEV
;
A
#
# COMPACT_ATOMS: atom_id res chain seq x y z
N MET A 1 2.87 22.80 14.15
CA MET A 1 3.55 21.76 14.94
C MET A 1 4.66 21.17 14.08
N ASP A 2 5.81 20.85 14.67
CA ASP A 2 6.96 20.32 13.91
C ASP A 2 6.96 18.80 13.80
N GLU A 3 6.12 18.12 14.58
CA GLU A 3 5.96 16.68 14.57
C GLU A 3 4.49 16.26 14.58
N ALA A 4 4.24 15.03 14.16
CA ALA A 4 2.94 14.36 14.20
C ALA A 4 3.15 12.86 14.48
N ILE A 5 2.12 12.20 14.99
CA ILE A 5 2.10 10.74 15.15
C ILE A 5 1.37 10.13 13.96
N VAL A 6 1.97 9.12 13.35
CA VAL A 6 1.32 8.26 12.37
C VAL A 6 0.36 7.35 13.12
N VAL A 7 -0.93 7.40 12.77
CA VAL A 7 -1.95 6.61 13.49
C VAL A 7 -1.65 5.13 13.37
N PHE A 8 -1.29 4.65 12.18
CA PHE A 8 -0.86 3.28 11.94
C PHE A 8 0.44 3.22 11.18
N SER A 9 1.46 2.66 11.83
CA SER A 9 2.73 2.34 11.21
C SER A 9 3.00 0.84 11.31
N ARG A 10 4.12 0.40 10.73
CA ARG A 10 4.60 -0.98 10.86
C ARG A 10 4.88 -1.39 12.30
N LYS A 11 5.13 -0.41 13.19
CA LYS A 11 5.35 -0.62 14.63
C LYS A 11 4.04 -0.74 15.41
N GLY A 12 2.90 -0.49 14.78
CA GLY A 12 1.57 -0.52 15.38
C GLY A 12 0.96 0.86 15.59
N VAL A 13 -0.12 0.90 16.37
CA VAL A 13 -0.96 2.09 16.53
C VAL A 13 -0.27 3.15 17.39
N PHE A 14 -0.17 4.38 16.88
CA PHE A 14 0.47 5.53 17.54
C PHE A 14 1.93 5.32 17.96
N GLN A 15 2.65 4.37 17.35
CA GLN A 15 4.02 4.01 17.73
C GLN A 15 5.10 4.76 16.93
N THR A 16 4.72 5.69 16.04
CA THR A 16 5.67 6.34 15.14
C THR A 16 5.43 7.82 15.04
N THR A 17 6.43 8.59 15.46
CA THR A 17 6.48 10.03 15.31
C THR A 17 7.22 10.38 14.02
N ILE A 18 6.71 11.37 13.30
CA ILE A 18 7.34 11.92 12.11
C ILE A 18 7.51 13.43 12.23
N LEU A 19 8.69 13.91 11.87
CA LEU A 19 8.97 15.34 11.77
C LEU A 19 8.45 15.90 10.45
N ALA A 20 7.94 17.14 10.45
CA ALA A 20 7.42 17.82 9.28
C ALA A 20 8.49 18.02 8.18
N ARG A 21 9.76 18.09 8.57
CA ARG A 21 10.92 18.14 7.66
C ARG A 21 11.27 16.77 7.05
N GLY A 22 10.83 15.68 7.66
CA GLY A 22 11.03 14.31 7.16
C GLY A 22 10.01 13.93 6.07
N VAL A 23 8.93 14.71 5.92
CA VAL A 23 7.97 14.54 4.83
C VAL A 23 8.57 15.15 3.55
N ARG A 24 8.67 14.33 2.50
CA ARG A 24 9.47 14.61 1.29
C ARG A 24 8.65 15.28 0.20
N SER A 25 7.36 14.98 0.17
CA SER A 25 6.41 15.47 -0.82
C SER A 25 4.99 15.32 -0.28
N ARG A 26 3.99 15.83 -1.02
CA ARG A 26 2.58 15.67 -0.65
C ARG A 26 2.13 14.22 -0.74
N GLU A 27 2.63 13.48 -1.72
CA GLU A 27 2.36 12.05 -1.93
C GLU A 27 2.95 11.22 -0.78
N HIS A 28 4.16 11.58 -0.31
CA HIS A 28 4.70 11.02 0.92
C HIS A 28 3.77 11.30 2.12
N ALA A 29 3.25 12.52 2.25
CA ALA A 29 2.29 12.85 3.31
C ALA A 29 1.00 12.02 3.24
N ARG A 30 0.47 11.76 2.04
CA ARG A 30 -0.72 10.91 1.83
C ARG A 30 -0.45 9.46 2.22
N LYS A 31 0.74 8.90 1.93
CA LYS A 31 1.14 7.56 2.39
C LYS A 31 1.12 7.43 3.92
N LEU A 32 1.54 8.49 4.60
CA LEU A 32 1.64 8.56 6.07
C LEU A 32 0.30 8.83 6.77
N TRP A 33 -0.67 9.42 6.07
CA TRP A 33 -1.98 9.71 6.65
C TRP A 33 -2.72 8.41 7.02
N PRO A 34 -3.52 8.35 8.10
CA PRO A 34 -3.85 9.42 9.05
C PRO A 34 -2.69 9.86 9.95
N LEU A 35 -2.64 11.16 10.22
CA LEU A 35 -1.69 11.78 11.15
C LEU A 35 -2.46 12.48 12.27
N VAL A 36 -1.96 12.41 13.49
CA VAL A 36 -2.51 13.10 14.66
C VAL A 36 -1.46 13.93 15.38
N SER A 37 -1.90 14.90 16.20
CA SER A 37 -1.02 15.67 17.09
C SER A 37 -0.32 14.74 18.09
N PRO A 38 0.91 15.08 18.52
CA PRO A 38 1.64 14.30 19.50
C PRO A 38 1.08 14.42 20.92
N ASP A 39 0.24 15.42 21.18
CA ASP A 39 -0.37 15.63 22.48
C ASP A 39 -1.43 14.55 22.81
N GLY A 40 -1.80 14.46 24.08
CA GLY A 40 -2.81 13.48 24.54
C GLY A 40 -4.19 13.65 23.89
N SER A 41 -4.43 14.78 23.22
CA SER A 41 -5.69 15.05 22.52
C SER A 41 -5.78 14.43 21.13
N ARG A 42 -4.64 14.00 20.55
CA ARG A 42 -4.52 13.27 19.27
C ARG A 42 -5.44 13.83 18.17
N GLN A 43 -5.42 15.14 18.00
CA GLN A 43 -6.18 15.82 16.97
C GLN A 43 -5.65 15.47 15.59
N MET A 44 -6.53 15.21 14.63
CA MET A 44 -6.12 14.98 13.24
C MET A 44 -5.36 16.18 12.68
N VAL A 45 -4.26 15.92 11.98
CA VAL A 45 -3.41 16.94 11.37
C VAL A 45 -3.17 16.64 9.90
N THR A 46 -2.89 17.69 9.13
CA THR A 46 -2.35 17.58 7.78
C THR A 46 -0.97 18.21 7.73
N TRP A 47 -0.11 17.66 6.88
CA TRP A 47 1.17 18.27 6.56
C TRP A 47 0.97 19.48 5.65
N VAL A 48 1.76 20.52 5.90
CA VAL A 48 1.83 21.74 5.09
C VAL A 48 3.22 21.83 4.49
N SER A 49 3.29 21.87 3.17
CA SER A 49 4.56 21.96 2.44
C SER A 49 5.30 23.26 2.74
N PRO A 50 6.64 23.27 2.63
CA PRO A 50 7.39 24.52 2.71
C PRO A 50 7.00 25.43 1.55
N SER A 51 7.13 26.75 1.73
CA SER A 51 6.92 27.72 0.66
C SER A 51 8.16 28.57 0.47
N PHE A 52 8.49 28.84 -0.78
CA PHE A 52 9.63 29.64 -1.18
C PHE A 52 9.16 30.88 -1.94
N GLU A 53 9.83 32.00 -1.72
CA GLU A 53 9.60 33.27 -2.42
C GLU A 53 10.95 33.78 -2.90
N ASN A 54 11.09 33.99 -4.21
CA ASN A 54 12.36 34.34 -4.86
C ASN A 54 13.52 33.40 -4.47
N GLY A 55 13.24 32.09 -4.40
CA GLY A 55 14.21 31.06 -4.01
C GLY A 55 14.56 31.02 -2.52
N LYS A 56 14.07 31.97 -1.71
CA LYS A 56 14.28 31.99 -0.25
C LYS A 56 13.13 31.30 0.46
N LEU A 57 13.46 30.51 1.49
CA LEU A 57 12.46 29.84 2.31
C LEU A 57 11.62 30.88 3.07
N ARG A 58 10.34 31.01 2.71
CA ARG A 58 9.38 31.89 3.39
C ARG A 58 8.72 31.18 4.57
N ARG A 59 8.41 29.89 4.40
CA ARG A 59 7.71 29.09 5.42
C ARG A 59 8.30 27.69 5.47
N ARG A 60 8.67 27.25 6.67
CA ARG A 60 9.06 25.86 6.94
C ARG A 60 7.85 24.93 6.83
N SER A 61 8.10 23.67 6.49
CA SER A 61 7.07 22.66 6.61
C SER A 61 6.63 22.51 8.06
N HIS A 62 5.35 22.26 8.26
CA HIS A 62 4.76 22.05 9.58
C HIS A 62 3.49 21.22 9.45
N PHE A 63 3.00 20.68 10.56
CA PHE A 63 1.66 20.10 10.66
C PHE A 63 0.67 21.14 11.18
N ARG A 64 -0.52 21.13 10.58
CA ARG A 64 -1.67 21.96 10.93
C ARG A 64 -2.83 21.06 11.32
N VAL A 65 -3.49 21.40 12.43
CA VAL A 65 -4.72 20.71 12.88
C VAL A 65 -5.81 20.86 11.82
N LEU A 66 -6.48 19.76 11.49
CA LEU A 66 -7.66 19.80 10.61
C LEU A 66 -8.82 20.48 11.35
N PRO A 67 -9.68 21.26 10.66
CA PRO A 67 -10.83 21.91 11.29
C PRO A 67 -11.64 20.93 12.14
N ALA A 68 -11.90 21.31 13.38
CA ALA A 68 -12.56 20.45 14.36
C ALA A 68 -14.03 20.22 13.99
N GLN A 69 -14.34 19.14 13.26
CA GLN A 69 -15.68 18.56 13.30
C GLN A 69 -15.83 17.74 14.58
N HIS A 70 -17.02 17.72 15.19
CA HIS A 70 -17.27 17.07 16.48
C HIS A 70 -16.88 15.58 16.49
N THR A 71 -16.96 14.92 15.34
CA THR A 71 -16.50 13.56 15.04
C THR A 71 -15.94 13.56 13.61
N PHE A 72 -14.67 13.21 13.42
CA PHE A 72 -14.14 13.02 12.07
C PHE A 72 -14.44 11.59 11.64
N ASN A 73 -15.33 11.43 10.67
CA ASN A 73 -15.65 10.13 10.08
C ASN A 73 -14.90 10.01 8.73
N PRO A 74 -13.83 9.19 8.64
CA PRO A 74 -13.06 9.04 7.41
C PRO A 74 -13.90 8.57 6.21
N LYS A 75 -14.90 7.72 6.44
CA LYS A 75 -15.81 7.24 5.39
C LYS A 75 -16.69 8.37 4.87
N ALA A 76 -17.31 9.15 5.77
CA ALA A 76 -18.14 10.27 5.35
C ALA A 76 -17.33 11.33 4.61
N HIS A 77 -16.12 11.64 5.10
CA HIS A 77 -15.20 12.54 4.42
C HIS A 77 -14.83 12.05 3.02
N PHE A 78 -14.54 10.75 2.89
CA PHE A 78 -14.30 10.10 1.60
C PHE A 78 -15.50 10.22 0.66
N ASP A 79 -16.69 9.89 1.15
CA ASP A 79 -17.94 9.92 0.38
C ASP A 79 -18.28 11.34 -0.08
N ASP A 80 -18.06 12.34 0.78
CA ASP A 80 -18.25 13.76 0.46
C ASP A 80 -17.25 14.21 -0.63
N GLU A 81 -15.98 13.83 -0.53
CA GLU A 81 -14.96 14.11 -1.55
C GLU A 81 -15.32 13.46 -2.90
N GLU A 82 -15.71 12.19 -2.91
CA GLU A 82 -16.17 11.52 -4.13
C GLU A 82 -17.45 12.17 -4.68
N ALA A 83 -18.46 12.42 -3.85
CA ALA A 83 -19.70 13.07 -4.26
C ALA A 83 -19.45 14.50 -4.78
N SER A 84 -18.46 15.20 -4.25
CA SER A 84 -18.04 16.51 -4.78
C SER A 84 -17.43 16.35 -6.17
N ARG A 85 -16.58 15.34 -6.41
CA ARG A 85 -16.03 15.03 -7.74
C ARG A 85 -17.12 14.67 -8.75
N TRP A 86 -18.19 14.00 -8.32
CA TRP A 86 -19.37 13.74 -9.15
C TRP A 86 -20.18 15.02 -9.43
N ARG A 87 -20.32 15.91 -8.45
CA ARG A 87 -21.09 17.16 -8.54
C ARG A 87 -20.35 18.32 -9.21
N VAL A 88 -19.02 18.29 -9.28
CA VAL A 88 -18.26 19.21 -10.13
C VAL A 88 -18.56 18.82 -11.58
N VAL A 89 -19.64 19.41 -12.10
CA VAL A 89 -20.23 19.19 -13.44
C VAL A 89 -19.24 19.44 -14.59
N GLN A 90 -18.07 20.02 -14.31
CA GLN A 90 -17.03 20.27 -15.31
C GLN A 90 -15.70 19.72 -14.82
N GLU A 91 -15.49 18.42 -15.01
CA GLU A 91 -14.14 17.91 -15.23
C GLU A 91 -13.43 18.87 -16.19
N SER A 92 -12.27 19.40 -15.79
CA SER A 92 -11.59 20.39 -16.62
C SER A 92 -11.22 19.77 -17.98
N PRO A 93 -11.16 20.57 -19.04
CA PRO A 93 -10.72 20.10 -20.36
C PRO A 93 -9.36 19.38 -20.30
N GLU A 94 -8.43 19.87 -19.48
CA GLU A 94 -7.11 19.27 -19.25
C GLU A 94 -7.22 17.89 -18.63
N HIS A 95 -8.00 17.73 -17.55
CA HIS A 95 -8.21 16.42 -16.92
C HIS A 95 -8.77 15.40 -17.90
N ARG A 96 -9.82 15.79 -18.60
CA ARG A 96 -10.49 14.91 -19.57
C ARG A 96 -9.52 14.50 -20.67
N ARG A 97 -8.77 15.46 -21.22
CA ARG A 97 -7.80 15.22 -22.28
C ARG A 97 -6.68 14.30 -21.82
N ALA A 98 -6.12 14.55 -20.64
CA ALA A 98 -5.08 13.73 -20.03
C ALA A 98 -5.55 12.28 -19.81
N LYS A 99 -6.73 12.10 -19.21
CA LYS A 99 -7.34 10.77 -18.96
C LYS A 99 -7.51 9.98 -20.24
N VAL A 100 -8.09 10.60 -21.28
CA VAL A 100 -8.30 9.96 -22.59
C VAL A 100 -6.97 9.55 -23.22
N LEU A 101 -5.99 10.46 -23.27
CA LEU A 101 -4.69 10.17 -23.88
C LEU A 101 -3.93 9.05 -23.15
N VAL A 102 -4.00 9.02 -21.82
CA VAL A 102 -3.39 7.95 -21.00
C VAL A 102 -4.06 6.61 -21.27
N ALA A 103 -5.39 6.57 -21.30
CA ALA A 103 -6.14 5.35 -21.59
C ALA A 103 -5.90 4.84 -23.02
N ASP A 104 -5.83 5.74 -24.00
CA ASP A 104 -5.52 5.41 -25.39
C ASP A 104 -4.12 4.84 -25.53
N GLU A 105 -3.12 5.42 -24.86
CA GLU A 105 -1.74 4.92 -24.87
C GLU A 105 -1.62 3.54 -24.21
N LEU A 106 -2.26 3.32 -23.05
CA LEU A 106 -2.30 2.01 -22.41
C LEU A 106 -3.00 0.97 -23.31
N SER A 107 -4.11 1.33 -23.93
CA SER A 107 -4.85 0.48 -24.87
C SER A 107 -4.03 0.16 -26.13
N ARG A 108 -3.28 1.13 -26.64
CA ARG A 108 -2.37 0.94 -27.78
C ARG A 108 -1.26 -0.03 -27.41
N ARG A 109 -0.60 0.15 -26.26
CA ARG A 109 0.44 -0.77 -25.77
C ARG A 109 -0.09 -2.18 -25.61
N LEU A 110 -1.26 -2.32 -24.97
CA LEU A 110 -1.92 -3.61 -24.77
C LEU A 110 -2.17 -4.32 -26.11
N ARG A 111 -2.79 -3.64 -27.09
CA ARG A 111 -3.05 -4.21 -28.42
C ARG A 111 -1.78 -4.59 -29.18
N ALA A 112 -0.70 -3.85 -28.96
CA ALA A 112 0.60 -4.10 -29.57
C ALA A 112 1.46 -5.14 -28.81
N GLY A 113 0.96 -5.71 -27.70
CA GLY A 113 1.74 -6.62 -26.86
C GLY A 113 2.93 -5.95 -26.17
N LEU A 114 2.92 -4.63 -26.01
CA LEU A 114 3.99 -3.86 -25.40
C LEU A 114 3.81 -3.78 -23.88
N ALA A 115 4.91 -3.95 -23.15
CA ALA A 115 4.93 -3.76 -21.72
C ALA A 115 4.74 -2.28 -21.31
N MET A 116 4.28 -2.09 -20.08
CA MET A 116 4.30 -0.82 -19.36
C MET A 116 5.08 -1.05 -18.06
N PRO A 117 6.43 -1.03 -18.11
CA PRO A 117 7.24 -1.24 -16.93
C PRO A 117 7.18 -0.03 -16.00
N TRP A 118 7.22 -0.29 -14.70
CA TRP A 118 7.37 0.73 -13.67
C TRP A 118 8.37 0.27 -12.61
N SER A 119 9.09 1.22 -12.03
CA SER A 119 10.07 0.96 -10.97
C SER A 119 10.15 2.14 -10.02
N PHE A 120 10.37 1.85 -8.73
CA PHE A 120 10.80 2.82 -7.74
C PHE A 120 11.52 2.13 -6.57
N LYS A 121 12.31 2.89 -5.81
CA LYS A 121 12.93 2.41 -4.57
C LYS A 121 12.29 3.08 -3.37
N ASP A 122 11.65 2.29 -2.51
CA ASP A 122 11.20 2.74 -1.20
C ASP A 122 12.33 2.60 -0.18
N VAL A 123 13.13 3.65 -0.04
CA VAL A 123 14.31 3.67 0.83
C VAL A 123 14.00 3.49 2.31
N ASP A 124 12.75 3.69 2.72
CA ASP A 124 12.34 3.50 4.11
C ASP A 124 11.95 2.04 4.38
N SER A 125 11.86 1.20 3.35
CA SER A 125 11.27 -0.14 3.44
C SER A 125 12.20 -1.26 2.97
N SER A 126 13.07 -0.97 2.01
CA SER A 126 13.96 -1.96 1.41
C SER A 126 15.20 -1.33 0.77
N ASP A 127 16.29 -2.08 0.75
CA ASP A 127 17.45 -1.76 -0.07
C ASP A 127 17.26 -2.12 -1.55
N TYR A 128 16.24 -2.94 -1.86
CA TYR A 128 15.93 -3.43 -3.20
C TYR A 128 14.82 -2.61 -3.88
N PRO A 129 14.91 -2.41 -5.21
CA PRO A 129 13.86 -1.72 -5.95
C PRO A 129 12.59 -2.59 -6.06
N LEU A 130 11.45 -1.91 -6.19
CA LEU A 130 10.16 -2.49 -6.52
C LEU A 130 9.94 -2.29 -8.02
N GLU A 131 9.74 -3.37 -8.75
CA GLU A 131 9.61 -3.37 -10.21
C GLU A 131 8.44 -4.23 -10.66
N GLY A 132 7.69 -3.74 -11.65
CA GLY A 132 6.54 -4.44 -12.20
C GLY A 132 6.20 -4.00 -13.61
N ASN A 133 5.17 -4.62 -14.17
CA ASN A 133 4.59 -4.24 -15.46
C ASN A 133 3.08 -4.02 -15.27
N LEU A 134 2.61 -2.80 -15.46
CA LEU A 134 1.20 -2.44 -15.24
C LEU A 134 0.25 -3.23 -16.15
N LEU A 135 0.71 -3.63 -17.34
CA LEU A 135 -0.08 -4.38 -18.33
C LEU A 135 0.10 -5.91 -18.23
N LEU A 136 0.81 -6.42 -17.21
CA LEU A 136 1.05 -7.87 -17.08
C LEU A 136 -0.27 -8.63 -16.86
N GLY A 137 -0.66 -9.43 -17.85
CA GLY A 137 -1.90 -10.22 -17.81
C GLY A 137 -3.17 -9.41 -18.04
N ALA A 138 -3.05 -8.16 -18.49
CA ALA A 138 -4.19 -7.33 -18.82
C ALA A 138 -4.85 -7.77 -20.12
N ASP A 139 -6.17 -7.58 -20.21
CA ASP A 139 -6.97 -7.82 -21.43
C ASP A 139 -7.81 -6.60 -21.81
N ARG A 140 -7.94 -5.62 -20.89
CA ARG A 140 -8.76 -4.44 -21.11
C ARG A 140 -8.24 -3.23 -20.34
N VAL A 141 -8.40 -2.06 -20.94
CA VAL A 141 -8.27 -0.76 -20.27
C VAL A 141 -9.66 -0.13 -20.22
N ALA A 142 -10.04 0.42 -19.08
CA ALA A 142 -11.34 1.04 -18.87
C ALA A 142 -11.17 2.44 -18.27
N ASN A 143 -11.91 3.41 -18.81
CA ASN A 143 -12.03 4.71 -18.19
C ASN A 143 -13.10 4.67 -17.11
N GLU A 144 -12.93 5.47 -16.06
CA GLU A 144 -13.99 5.73 -15.08
C GLU A 144 -14.52 4.45 -14.40
N HIS A 145 -13.62 3.52 -14.09
CA HIS A 145 -13.99 2.21 -13.57
C HIS A 145 -14.41 2.30 -12.10
N PRO A 146 -15.62 1.87 -11.75
CA PRO A 146 -16.09 1.90 -10.36
C PRO A 146 -15.48 0.77 -9.56
N LEU A 147 -15.13 1.07 -8.31
CA LEU A 147 -14.63 0.14 -7.31
C LEU A 147 -15.38 0.30 -6.00
N GLU A 148 -15.62 -0.81 -5.32
CA GLU A 148 -16.12 -0.81 -3.96
C GLU A 148 -14.94 -0.91 -3.01
N THR A 149 -14.90 0.00 -2.03
CA THR A 149 -13.88 -0.03 -0.99
C THR A 149 -14.30 -0.98 0.14
N PRO A 150 -13.36 -1.59 0.88
CA PRO A 150 -13.63 -2.39 2.08
C PRO A 150 -14.52 -1.72 3.13
N PHE A 151 -14.56 -0.38 3.13
CA PHE A 151 -15.31 0.41 4.09
C PHE A 151 -16.67 0.89 3.54
N GLY A 152 -17.12 0.31 2.42
CA GLY A 152 -18.49 0.52 1.90
C GLY A 152 -18.68 1.83 1.13
N SER A 153 -17.61 2.40 0.57
CA SER A 153 -17.67 3.56 -0.31
C SER A 153 -17.43 3.16 -1.75
N LYS A 154 -17.95 3.94 -2.70
CA LYS A 154 -17.65 3.77 -4.13
C LYS A 154 -16.57 4.75 -4.54
N PHE A 155 -15.58 4.23 -5.26
CA PHE A 155 -14.49 5.00 -5.83
C PHE A 155 -14.46 4.83 -7.33
N ARG A 156 -14.23 5.90 -8.08
CA ARG A 156 -14.10 5.83 -9.55
C ARG A 156 -12.66 6.05 -9.97
N LEU A 157 -12.01 5.00 -10.48
CA LEU A 157 -10.68 5.12 -11.09
C LEU A 157 -10.76 5.91 -12.40
N ASP A 158 -9.88 6.87 -12.61
CA ASP A 158 -9.82 7.58 -13.91
C ASP A 158 -9.53 6.62 -15.06
N VAL A 159 -8.49 5.80 -14.90
CA VAL A 159 -8.15 4.71 -15.83
C VAL A 159 -7.82 3.46 -15.04
N ALA A 160 -8.49 2.35 -15.35
CA ALA A 160 -8.21 1.03 -14.80
C ALA A 160 -7.61 0.11 -15.84
N VAL A 161 -6.60 -0.65 -15.43
CA VAL A 161 -6.08 -1.80 -16.18
C VAL A 161 -6.71 -3.05 -15.62
N LEU A 162 -7.43 -3.78 -16.47
CA LEU A 162 -8.21 -4.94 -16.11
C LEU A 162 -7.61 -6.20 -16.75
N GLY A 163 -7.75 -7.30 -16.03
CA GLY A 163 -7.37 -8.63 -16.49
C GLY A 163 -8.48 -9.65 -16.29
N PRO A 164 -8.28 -10.87 -16.81
CA PRO A 164 -9.28 -11.92 -16.78
C PRO A 164 -9.55 -12.35 -15.33
N PRO A 165 -10.80 -12.72 -15.01
CA PRO A 165 -11.16 -13.20 -13.69
C PRO A 165 -10.34 -14.43 -13.30
N VAL A 166 -10.01 -14.55 -12.01
CA VAL A 166 -9.59 -15.85 -11.44
C VAL A 166 -10.81 -16.75 -11.25
N GLN A 167 -11.95 -16.16 -10.88
CA GLN A 167 -13.19 -16.89 -10.64
C GLN A 167 -14.39 -16.28 -11.37
N ALA A 168 -14.77 -15.04 -11.04
CA ALA A 168 -15.97 -14.42 -11.60
C ALA A 168 -15.75 -12.98 -12.04
N GLU A 169 -15.25 -12.11 -11.15
CA GLU A 169 -15.05 -10.70 -11.46
C GLU A 169 -13.70 -10.43 -12.14
N PRO A 170 -13.66 -9.49 -13.11
CA PRO A 170 -12.41 -9.01 -13.68
C PRO A 170 -11.44 -8.55 -12.59
N MET A 171 -10.16 -8.87 -12.79
CA MET A 171 -9.10 -8.41 -11.90
C MET A 171 -8.78 -6.95 -12.20
N VAL A 172 -8.64 -6.13 -11.17
CA VAL A 172 -8.03 -4.81 -11.30
C VAL A 172 -6.53 -5.00 -11.10
N LEU A 173 -5.76 -4.88 -12.18
CA LEU A 173 -4.32 -5.11 -12.19
C LEU A 173 -3.53 -3.84 -11.85
N GLY A 174 -4.16 -2.68 -12.02
CA GLY A 174 -3.62 -1.39 -11.64
C GLY A 174 -4.54 -0.25 -12.03
N GLY A 175 -4.20 0.95 -11.57
CA GLY A 175 -4.95 2.16 -11.88
C GLY A 175 -4.05 3.34 -12.21
N VAL A 176 -4.57 4.29 -12.98
CA VAL A 176 -3.96 5.61 -13.17
C VAL A 176 -4.98 6.67 -12.76
N GLU A 177 -4.53 7.63 -11.96
CA GLU A 177 -5.30 8.78 -11.47
C GLU A 177 -4.65 10.07 -11.97
N ILE A 178 -5.46 10.95 -12.56
CA ILE A 178 -5.01 12.26 -13.01
C ILE A 178 -5.28 13.27 -11.88
N GLU A 179 -4.30 14.12 -11.56
CA GLU A 179 -4.45 15.14 -10.50
C GLU A 179 -4.49 16.55 -11.08
N LEU A 180 -5.48 17.32 -10.62
CA LEU A 180 -5.56 18.78 -10.84
C LEU A 180 -5.60 19.50 -9.49
N GLY A 181 -4.55 20.24 -9.19
CA GLY A 181 -4.44 20.98 -7.96
C GLY A 181 -4.17 20.09 -6.75
N HIS A 182 -4.05 20.74 -5.59
CA HIS A 182 -3.34 20.18 -4.46
C HIS A 182 -4.07 20.35 -3.12
N ALA A 183 -5.35 19.99 -3.10
CA ALA A 183 -5.99 19.72 -1.83
C ALA A 183 -5.42 18.42 -1.23
N PHE A 184 -5.28 18.40 0.10
CA PHE A 184 -5.00 17.16 0.81
C PHE A 184 -6.22 16.24 0.65
N ASP A 185 -6.05 15.16 -0.11
CA ASP A 185 -7.11 14.30 -0.66
C ASP A 185 -7.14 12.99 0.15
N GLY A 186 -7.76 13.04 1.34
CA GLY A 186 -7.80 11.93 2.29
C GLY A 186 -8.34 10.64 1.67
N ARG A 187 -9.22 10.77 0.67
CA ARG A 187 -9.67 9.69 -0.21
C ARG A 187 -8.52 8.90 -0.83
N LYS A 188 -7.53 9.53 -1.47
CA LYS A 188 -6.41 8.81 -2.12
C LYS A 188 -5.54 8.06 -1.11
N ALA A 189 -5.36 8.63 0.09
CA ALA A 189 -4.66 7.95 1.17
C ALA A 189 -5.39 6.65 1.60
N LEU A 190 -6.72 6.70 1.73
CA LEU A 190 -7.53 5.52 2.04
C LEU A 190 -7.53 4.49 0.92
N ILE A 191 -7.63 4.94 -0.34
CA ILE A 191 -7.55 4.06 -1.51
C ILE A 191 -6.20 3.32 -1.56
N GLY A 192 -5.09 4.04 -1.45
CA GLY A 192 -3.76 3.43 -1.44
C GLY A 192 -3.55 2.41 -0.31
N LYS A 193 -4.29 2.53 0.79
CA LYS A 193 -4.29 1.60 1.91
C LYS A 193 -5.24 0.40 1.78
N SER A 194 -6.11 0.36 0.76
CA SER A 194 -7.24 -0.58 0.75
C SER A 194 -7.40 -1.45 -0.49
N LEU A 195 -6.84 -1.08 -1.64
CA LEU A 195 -7.27 -1.70 -2.91
C LEU A 195 -6.35 -2.79 -3.49
N GLY A 196 -5.14 -2.97 -2.96
CA GLY A 196 -4.30 -4.14 -3.33
C GLY A 196 -3.87 -4.20 -4.80
N PHE A 197 -3.59 -3.06 -5.43
CA PHE A 197 -2.96 -2.96 -6.76
C PHE A 197 -2.06 -1.72 -6.86
N PRO A 198 -1.11 -1.65 -7.83
CA PRO A 198 -0.35 -0.43 -8.09
C PRO A 198 -1.25 0.69 -8.65
N LEU A 199 -1.23 1.86 -8.01
CA LEU A 199 -1.93 3.06 -8.44
C LEU A 199 -0.91 4.13 -8.83
N ILE A 200 -0.91 4.55 -10.10
CA ILE A 200 -0.06 5.62 -10.60
C ILE A 200 -0.84 6.91 -10.58
N SER A 201 -0.33 7.90 -9.87
CA SER A 201 -0.86 9.25 -9.87
C SER A 201 -0.04 10.10 -10.84
N ILE A 202 -0.71 10.88 -11.70
CA ILE A 202 -0.09 11.81 -12.65
C ILE A 202 -0.57 13.22 -12.35
N ASP A 203 0.35 14.09 -11.94
CA ASP A 203 0.05 15.49 -11.67
C ASP A 203 0.10 16.32 -12.95
N ILE A 204 -1.02 16.95 -13.30
CA ILE A 204 -1.16 17.83 -14.47
C ILE A 204 -1.45 19.28 -14.08
N THR A 205 -1.27 19.65 -12.81
CA THR A 205 -1.66 20.97 -12.28
C THR A 205 -1.05 22.15 -13.03
N GLU A 206 0.21 22.02 -13.45
CA GLU A 206 0.96 23.07 -14.17
C GLU A 206 0.83 22.95 -15.69
N MET A 207 0.00 22.02 -16.21
CA MET A 207 -0.12 21.75 -17.64
C MET A 207 -1.30 22.49 -18.29
N THR A 208 -1.10 22.89 -19.54
CA THR A 208 -2.10 23.46 -20.42
C THR A 208 -2.57 22.46 -21.46
N LEU A 209 -3.75 22.68 -22.05
CA LEU A 209 -4.32 21.82 -23.09
C LEU A 209 -3.36 21.49 -24.27
N PRO A 210 -2.61 22.45 -24.84
CA PRO A 210 -1.67 22.16 -25.94
C PRO A 210 -0.51 21.24 -25.55
N GLU A 211 -0.14 21.18 -24.27
CA GLU A 211 0.93 20.30 -23.77
C GLU A 211 0.47 18.84 -23.63
N LEU A 212 -0.85 18.60 -23.60
CA LEU A 212 -1.45 17.28 -23.50
C LEU A 212 -1.59 16.64 -24.89
N THR A 213 -0.51 15.96 -25.31
CA THR A 213 -0.40 15.24 -26.59
C THR A 213 -0.24 13.72 -26.42
N PRO A 214 -0.42 12.91 -27.48
CA PRO A 214 -0.10 11.48 -27.42
C PRO A 214 1.35 11.19 -27.01
N GLU A 215 2.31 12.01 -27.45
CA GLU A 215 3.73 11.90 -27.09
C GLU A 215 3.96 12.23 -25.60
N TRP A 216 3.18 13.14 -25.02
CA TRP A 216 3.16 13.35 -23.58
C TRP A 216 2.68 12.09 -22.85
N ALA A 217 1.55 11.50 -23.26
CA ALA A 217 1.02 10.29 -22.62
C ALA A 217 1.98 9.09 -22.70
N GLN A 218 2.69 8.94 -23.82
CA GLN A 218 3.73 7.92 -23.98
C GLN A 218 4.88 8.10 -22.97
N ARG A 219 5.32 9.34 -22.74
CA ARG A 219 6.45 9.66 -21.86
C ARG A 219 6.07 9.61 -20.39
N VAL A 220 4.92 10.19 -20.02
CA VAL A 220 4.53 10.41 -18.62
C VAL A 220 4.37 9.10 -17.86
N LEU A 221 3.82 8.05 -18.49
CA LEU A 221 3.63 6.73 -17.88
C LEU A 221 4.94 6.05 -17.44
N THR A 222 6.05 6.42 -18.06
CA THR A 222 7.40 5.90 -17.76
C THR A 222 8.32 6.93 -17.12
N ALA A 223 7.81 8.13 -16.78
CA ALA A 223 8.63 9.21 -16.25
C ALA A 223 9.23 8.86 -14.88
N THR A 224 10.49 9.23 -14.70
CA THR A 224 11.24 9.10 -13.44
C THR A 224 11.74 10.48 -12.99
N THR A 225 12.33 10.58 -11.81
CA THR A 225 12.99 11.83 -11.36
C THR A 225 14.12 12.27 -12.31
N ARG A 226 14.69 11.36 -13.11
CA ARG A 226 15.71 11.69 -14.12
C ARG A 226 15.13 12.27 -15.41
N SER A 227 13.80 12.20 -15.58
CA SER A 227 13.12 12.61 -16.82
C SER A 227 12.78 14.11 -16.85
N HIS A 228 13.05 14.85 -15.78
CA HIS A 228 12.72 16.27 -15.65
C HIS A 228 13.96 17.07 -15.23
N GLU A 229 14.17 18.25 -15.82
CA GLU A 229 15.38 19.07 -15.62
C GLU A 229 15.60 19.45 -14.14
N GLN A 230 14.52 19.74 -13.42
CA GLN A 230 14.55 20.07 -11.99
C GLN A 230 14.51 18.84 -11.05
N GLY A 231 14.64 17.62 -11.57
CA GLY A 231 14.55 16.39 -10.78
C GLY A 231 13.15 16.04 -10.25
N ARG A 232 12.11 16.75 -10.71
CA ARG A 232 10.71 16.52 -10.31
C ARG A 232 10.16 15.30 -11.03
N ARG A 233 9.39 14.47 -10.35
CA ARG A 233 8.63 13.38 -10.98
C ARG A 233 7.17 13.80 -11.04
N GLN A 234 6.59 13.89 -12.25
CA GLN A 234 5.16 14.14 -12.43
C GLN A 234 4.29 12.92 -12.08
N THR A 235 4.93 11.76 -11.86
CA THR A 235 4.26 10.52 -11.50
C THR A 235 4.63 10.05 -10.11
N TYR A 236 3.66 9.51 -9.39
CA TYR A 236 3.89 8.84 -8.12
C TYR A 236 3.21 7.48 -8.11
N ILE A 237 3.88 6.46 -7.60
CA ILE A 237 3.36 5.10 -7.53
C ILE A 237 2.97 4.82 -6.08
N TYR A 238 1.67 4.67 -5.84
CA TYR A 238 1.15 4.12 -4.60
C TYR A 238 1.11 2.60 -4.73
N LEU A 239 1.82 1.93 -3.84
CA LEU A 239 1.84 0.48 -3.73
C LEU A 239 1.66 0.11 -2.27
N HIS A 240 0.67 -0.73 -1.98
CA HIS A 240 0.44 -1.26 -0.65
C HIS A 240 1.59 -2.20 -0.25
N ASP A 241 2.05 -2.12 1.00
CA ASP A 241 3.17 -2.94 1.53
C ASP A 241 2.94 -4.45 1.34
N LEU A 242 1.69 -4.91 1.44
CA LEU A 242 1.25 -6.27 1.13
C LEU A 242 1.67 -6.80 -0.25
N LEU A 243 1.87 -5.91 -1.23
CA LEU A 243 2.35 -6.27 -2.57
C LEU A 243 3.88 -6.19 -2.72
N TYR A 244 4.62 -5.75 -1.70
CA TYR A 244 6.08 -5.63 -1.82
C TYR A 244 6.74 -6.99 -2.10
N PRO A 245 6.34 -8.11 -1.48
CA PRO A 245 6.88 -9.42 -1.82
C PRO A 245 6.69 -9.84 -3.28
N LEU A 246 5.69 -9.26 -3.98
CA LEU A 246 5.45 -9.52 -5.40
C LEU A 246 6.45 -8.76 -6.29
N TYR A 247 6.75 -7.50 -5.96
CA TYR A 247 7.48 -6.59 -6.85
C TYR A 247 8.95 -6.35 -6.46
N ALA A 248 9.36 -6.72 -5.24
CA ALA A 248 10.72 -6.52 -4.77
C ALA A 248 11.71 -7.43 -5.51
N GLN A 249 12.77 -6.85 -6.07
CA GLN A 249 13.84 -7.57 -6.76
C GLN A 249 14.82 -8.16 -5.75
N LEU A 250 14.37 -9.18 -5.02
CA LEU A 250 15.16 -9.82 -3.96
C LEU A 250 16.22 -10.76 -4.55
N PRO A 251 17.49 -10.65 -4.12
CA PRO A 251 18.56 -11.49 -4.64
C PRO A 251 18.46 -12.93 -4.13
N ALA A 252 18.93 -13.86 -4.97
CA ALA A 252 18.83 -15.29 -4.72
C ALA A 252 19.48 -15.74 -3.40
N PHE A 253 20.59 -15.11 -2.99
CA PHE A 253 21.33 -15.48 -1.78
C PHE A 253 20.52 -15.37 -0.47
N LEU A 254 19.39 -14.65 -0.49
CA LEU A 254 18.55 -14.49 0.69
C LEU A 254 17.85 -15.79 1.09
N ASP A 255 17.64 -16.72 0.15
CA ASP A 255 17.01 -18.01 0.40
C ASP A 255 17.20 -18.96 -0.77
N ASP A 256 17.90 -20.07 -0.57
CA ASP A 256 18.13 -21.04 -1.64
C ASP A 256 16.83 -21.75 -2.06
N GLU A 257 15.84 -21.89 -1.16
CA GLU A 257 14.54 -22.49 -1.50
C GLU A 257 13.66 -21.55 -2.35
N GLN A 258 13.97 -20.26 -2.39
CA GLN A 258 13.15 -19.21 -3.02
C GLN A 258 11.69 -19.25 -2.57
N ARG A 259 11.45 -19.42 -1.26
CA ARG A 259 10.11 -19.41 -0.68
C ARG A 259 9.96 -18.24 0.29
N HIS A 260 8.73 -17.81 0.51
CA HIS A 260 8.41 -16.79 1.50
C HIS A 260 7.12 -17.12 2.22
N GLN A 261 6.82 -16.43 3.32
CA GLN A 261 5.65 -16.71 4.13
C GLN A 261 4.86 -15.45 4.47
N PHE A 262 3.54 -15.57 4.43
CA PHE A 262 2.61 -14.63 5.01
C PHE A 262 2.05 -15.20 6.32
N LEU A 263 1.96 -14.36 7.34
CA LEU A 263 1.41 -14.68 8.65
C LEU A 263 0.15 -13.84 8.84
N VAL A 264 -1.01 -14.48 8.89
CA VAL A 264 -2.31 -13.81 8.86
C VAL A 264 -3.05 -14.08 10.17
N PHE A 265 -3.31 -13.02 10.92
CA PHE A 265 -4.08 -13.04 12.16
C PHE A 265 -5.46 -12.42 11.91
N ALA A 266 -6.50 -13.17 12.24
CA ALA A 266 -7.90 -12.78 12.13
C ALA A 266 -8.75 -13.69 13.04
N ASP A 267 -10.03 -13.38 13.18
CA ASP A 267 -10.95 -14.26 13.89
C ASP A 267 -11.04 -15.67 13.26
N ASP A 268 -11.47 -16.64 14.04
CA ASP A 268 -11.54 -18.05 13.64
C ASP A 268 -12.37 -18.31 12.37
N LYS A 269 -13.48 -17.60 12.20
CA LYS A 269 -14.36 -17.74 11.05
C LYS A 269 -13.67 -17.22 9.80
N THR A 270 -12.97 -16.10 9.90
CA THR A 270 -12.19 -15.51 8.83
C THR A 270 -10.99 -16.39 8.45
N LEU A 271 -10.26 -16.95 9.41
CA LEU A 271 -9.14 -17.87 9.15
C LEU A 271 -9.61 -19.12 8.39
N ASN A 272 -10.73 -19.73 8.79
CA ASN A 272 -11.27 -20.90 8.10
C ASN A 272 -11.68 -20.59 6.66
N LYS A 273 -12.29 -19.42 6.41
CA LYS A 273 -12.60 -18.95 5.05
C LYS A 273 -11.34 -18.75 4.22
N LEU A 274 -10.33 -18.11 4.80
CA LEU A 274 -9.06 -17.85 4.13
C LEU A 274 -8.35 -19.14 3.73
N VAL A 275 -8.36 -20.18 4.58
CA VAL A 275 -7.81 -21.49 4.22
C VAL A 275 -8.47 -22.03 2.95
N ASN A 276 -9.80 -21.99 2.87
CA ASN A 276 -10.54 -22.47 1.71
C ASN A 276 -10.25 -21.61 0.47
N TRP A 277 -10.26 -20.28 0.62
CA TRP A 277 -10.00 -19.34 -0.48
C TRP A 277 -8.58 -19.44 -1.02
N MET A 278 -7.55 -19.58 -0.17
CA MET A 278 -6.17 -19.70 -0.62
C MET A 278 -5.90 -21.03 -1.33
N ASN A 279 -6.49 -22.13 -0.87
CA ASN A 279 -6.40 -23.41 -1.57
C ASN A 279 -7.12 -23.36 -2.92
N LEU A 280 -8.33 -22.79 -2.97
CA LEU A 280 -9.08 -22.62 -4.23
C LEU A 280 -8.32 -21.70 -5.20
N LEU A 281 -7.71 -20.62 -4.70
CA LEU A 281 -6.90 -19.72 -5.51
C LEU A 281 -5.69 -20.44 -6.12
N ALA A 282 -4.99 -21.25 -5.33
CA ALA A 282 -3.87 -22.06 -5.80
C ALA A 282 -4.30 -23.04 -6.89
N GLU A 283 -5.44 -23.71 -6.70
CA GLU A 283 -6.03 -24.63 -7.67
C GLU A 283 -6.41 -23.91 -8.97
N LYS A 284 -7.13 -22.78 -8.89
CA LYS A 284 -7.57 -21.99 -10.06
C LYS A 284 -6.43 -21.39 -10.86
N LEU A 285 -5.28 -21.18 -10.22
CA LEU A 285 -4.06 -20.72 -10.88
C LEU A 285 -3.10 -21.85 -11.21
N GLU A 286 -3.55 -23.11 -11.13
CA GLU A 286 -2.82 -24.30 -11.58
C GLU A 286 -1.47 -24.50 -10.88
N TYR A 287 -1.39 -24.15 -9.59
CA TYR A 287 -0.23 -24.50 -8.78
C TYR A 287 -0.18 -26.02 -8.53
N SER A 288 0.98 -26.64 -8.78
CA SER A 288 1.21 -28.02 -8.40
C SER A 288 0.99 -28.25 -6.89
N LYS A 289 0.50 -29.44 -6.53
CA LYS A 289 0.25 -29.82 -5.14
C LYS A 289 1.52 -29.64 -4.29
N GLY A 290 1.41 -28.93 -3.17
CA GLY A 290 2.52 -28.66 -2.25
C GLY A 290 3.36 -27.41 -2.61
N THR A 291 3.15 -26.81 -3.78
CA THR A 291 3.83 -25.54 -4.14
C THR A 291 3.32 -24.40 -3.26
N VAL A 292 2.00 -24.31 -3.07
CA VAL A 292 1.37 -23.39 -2.11
C VAL A 292 0.98 -24.18 -0.86
N ALA A 293 1.53 -23.80 0.29
CA ALA A 293 1.21 -24.44 1.56
C ALA A 293 0.36 -23.51 2.44
N VAL A 294 -0.86 -23.92 2.73
CA VAL A 294 -1.85 -23.20 3.54
C VAL A 294 -2.02 -23.97 4.85
N ALA A 295 -1.59 -23.40 5.98
CA ALA A 295 -1.61 -24.11 7.26
C ALA A 295 -2.03 -23.22 8.44
N ILE A 296 -2.85 -23.75 9.34
CA ILE A 296 -3.14 -23.10 10.62
C ILE A 296 -2.05 -23.46 11.63
N VAL A 297 -1.41 -22.43 12.20
CA VAL A 297 -0.52 -22.57 13.36
C VAL A 297 -1.37 -22.38 14.61
N ASN A 298 -1.46 -23.40 15.47
CA ASN A 298 -2.31 -23.38 16.66
C ASN A 298 -1.47 -23.50 17.95
N GLY A 299 -1.77 -22.70 18.97
CA GLY A 299 -1.07 -22.70 20.25
C GLY A 299 -1.45 -23.86 21.19
N LYS A 300 -1.66 -25.07 20.66
CA LYS A 300 -2.22 -26.22 21.42
C LYS A 300 -1.26 -26.86 22.41
N ASN A 301 0.04 -26.66 22.25
CA ASN A 301 1.09 -27.15 23.16
C ASN A 301 2.20 -26.10 23.27
N ASP A 302 3.14 -26.28 24.19
CA ASP A 302 4.19 -25.27 24.48
C ASP A 302 5.04 -24.92 23.26
N GLN A 303 5.40 -25.91 22.44
CA GLN A 303 6.18 -25.68 21.22
C GLN A 303 5.38 -24.86 20.21
N ALA A 304 4.13 -25.23 19.97
CA ALA A 304 3.27 -24.56 19.01
C ALA A 304 2.83 -23.17 19.50
N ARG A 305 2.70 -22.97 20.83
CA ARG A 305 2.50 -21.67 21.47
C ARG A 305 3.69 -20.75 21.20
N LYS A 306 4.94 -21.22 21.38
CA LYS A 306 6.14 -20.46 21.03
C LYS A 306 6.19 -20.11 19.54
N MET A 307 5.78 -21.02 18.66
CA MET A 307 5.70 -20.74 17.22
C MET A 307 4.69 -19.63 16.91
N LEU A 308 3.51 -19.67 17.55
CA LEU A 308 2.49 -18.65 17.40
C LEU A 308 2.95 -17.29 17.93
N GLU A 309 3.60 -17.25 19.10
CA GLU A 309 4.16 -16.03 19.67
C GLU A 309 5.23 -15.41 18.78
N ARG A 310 6.14 -16.23 18.22
CA ARG A 310 7.12 -15.76 17.23
C ARG A 310 6.47 -15.21 15.98
N ALA A 311 5.36 -15.80 15.52
CA ALA A 311 4.59 -15.27 14.40
C ALA A 311 3.91 -13.93 14.77
N GLY A 312 3.36 -13.83 15.98
CA GLY A 312 2.78 -12.61 16.53
C GLY A 312 3.80 -11.46 16.63
N GLN A 313 5.02 -11.76 17.08
CA GLN A 313 6.12 -10.79 17.11
C GLN A 313 6.48 -10.22 15.73
N VAL A 314 6.22 -10.95 14.64
CA VAL A 314 6.47 -10.43 13.27
C VAL A 314 5.42 -9.40 12.87
N VAL A 315 4.16 -9.59 13.26
CA VAL A 315 3.05 -8.71 12.87
C VAL A 315 2.89 -7.49 13.78
N GLY A 316 3.36 -7.55 15.02
CA GLY A 316 3.36 -6.43 15.96
C GLY A 316 2.66 -6.75 17.29
N PRO A 317 2.76 -5.84 18.28
CA PRO A 317 2.35 -6.10 19.67
C PRO A 317 0.84 -6.35 19.87
N ASP A 318 0.03 -5.92 18.92
CA ASP A 318 -1.43 -5.98 18.89
C ASP A 318 -2.00 -7.28 18.29
N TRP A 319 -1.15 -8.24 17.93
CA TRP A 319 -1.59 -9.49 17.29
C TRP A 319 -2.58 -10.31 18.12
N ARG A 320 -2.48 -10.22 19.45
CA ARG A 320 -3.39 -10.93 20.38
C ARG A 320 -4.81 -10.40 20.31
N ASP A 321 -5.00 -9.13 19.95
CA ASP A 321 -6.32 -8.53 19.76
C ASP A 321 -7.06 -9.15 18.58
N PHE A 322 -6.32 -9.75 17.63
CA PHE A 322 -6.88 -10.42 16.46
C PHE A 322 -7.14 -11.90 16.74
N ASN A 323 -6.12 -12.62 17.21
CA ASN A 323 -6.24 -14.02 17.58
C ASN A 323 -5.01 -14.49 18.38
N ASP A 324 -5.18 -14.74 19.67
CA ASP A 324 -4.11 -15.21 20.54
C ASP A 324 -3.95 -16.74 20.53
N GLN A 325 -4.81 -17.49 19.83
CA GLN A 325 -4.81 -18.95 19.79
C GLN A 325 -4.28 -19.55 18.49
N LYS A 326 -4.42 -18.84 17.37
CA LYS A 326 -3.97 -19.33 16.06
C LYS A 326 -3.80 -18.24 15.02
N CYS A 327 -3.03 -18.56 13.98
CA CYS A 327 -2.90 -17.76 12.78
C CYS A 327 -2.85 -18.66 11.53
N LEU A 328 -3.13 -18.09 10.37
CA LEU A 328 -2.86 -18.73 9.09
C LEU A 328 -1.43 -18.43 8.66
N ARG A 329 -0.67 -19.47 8.36
CA ARG A 329 0.62 -19.39 7.68
C ARG A 329 0.45 -19.84 6.23
N LEU A 330 0.79 -18.96 5.31
CA LEU A 330 0.77 -19.20 3.87
C LEU A 330 2.20 -19.17 3.34
N THR A 331 2.70 -20.29 2.83
CA THR A 331 4.04 -20.39 2.24
C THR A 331 3.94 -20.54 0.73
N LEU A 332 4.59 -19.64 -0.01
CA LEU A 332 4.54 -19.58 -1.48
C LEU A 332 5.96 -19.58 -2.06
N PRO A 333 6.15 -19.99 -3.32
CA PRO A 333 7.36 -19.64 -4.06
C PRO A 333 7.43 -18.12 -4.25
N ARG A 334 8.64 -17.55 -4.18
CA ARG A 334 8.87 -16.16 -4.56
C ARG A 334 8.61 -15.97 -6.06
N PRO A 335 8.14 -14.78 -6.48
CA PRO A 335 8.01 -14.47 -7.90
C PRO A 335 9.35 -14.65 -8.62
N LYS A 336 9.33 -15.24 -9.82
CA LYS A 336 10.54 -15.46 -10.64
C LYS A 336 11.03 -14.19 -11.34
N GLY A 337 10.32 -13.08 -11.18
CA GLY A 337 10.65 -11.77 -11.74
C GLY A 337 9.40 -10.99 -12.18
N PRO A 338 9.58 -9.80 -12.76
CA PRO A 338 8.47 -8.89 -13.13
C PRO A 338 7.50 -9.42 -14.20
N ALA A 339 7.81 -10.54 -14.85
CA ALA A 339 6.98 -11.18 -15.88
C ALA A 339 6.25 -12.45 -15.38
N ASP A 340 6.39 -12.83 -14.11
CA ASP A 340 5.76 -14.02 -13.54
C ASP A 340 4.25 -13.81 -13.37
N LEU A 341 3.50 -14.15 -14.42
CA LEU A 341 2.04 -13.95 -14.47
C LEU A 341 1.30 -14.78 -13.41
N GLN A 342 1.75 -16.01 -13.13
CA GLN A 342 1.09 -16.89 -12.16
C GLN A 342 1.22 -16.29 -10.75
N ALA A 343 2.45 -15.91 -10.36
CA ALA A 343 2.67 -15.24 -9.08
C ALA A 343 1.96 -13.90 -9.00
N HIS A 344 1.95 -13.11 -10.09
CA HIS A 344 1.24 -11.83 -10.15
C HIS A 344 -0.25 -11.99 -9.87
N ARG A 345 -0.92 -12.93 -10.55
CA ARG A 345 -2.35 -13.18 -10.34
C ARG A 345 -2.65 -13.69 -8.93
N PHE A 346 -1.80 -14.56 -8.39
CA PHE A 346 -1.98 -15.09 -7.02
C PHE A 346 -1.86 -13.97 -5.99
N HIS A 347 -0.77 -13.21 -5.99
CA HIS A 347 -0.49 -12.19 -4.99
C HIS A 347 -1.47 -11.02 -5.04
N MET A 348 -1.86 -10.57 -6.24
CA MET A 348 -2.86 -9.51 -6.41
C MET A 348 -4.24 -9.95 -5.88
N THR A 349 -4.66 -11.18 -6.19
CA THR A 349 -5.93 -11.71 -5.70
C THR A 349 -5.92 -11.91 -4.19
N MET A 350 -4.83 -12.46 -3.65
CA MET A 350 -4.61 -12.60 -2.21
C MET A 350 -4.64 -11.24 -1.50
N ALA A 351 -3.96 -10.23 -2.05
CA ALA A 351 -3.94 -8.89 -1.48
C ALA A 351 -5.34 -8.28 -1.45
N ARG A 352 -6.12 -8.40 -2.53
CA ARG A 352 -7.52 -7.95 -2.57
C ARG A 352 -8.39 -8.69 -1.54
N ILE A 353 -8.25 -10.01 -1.41
CA ILE A 353 -8.96 -10.78 -0.38
C ILE A 353 -8.64 -10.26 1.03
N LEU A 354 -7.35 -10.10 1.34
CA LEU A 354 -6.89 -9.70 2.66
C LEU A 354 -7.24 -8.25 3.02
N LEU A 355 -7.17 -7.32 2.06
CA LEU A 355 -7.42 -5.89 2.29
C LEU A 355 -8.90 -5.52 2.18
N SER A 356 -9.65 -6.17 1.28
CA SER A 356 -11.02 -5.76 0.94
C SER A 356 -12.10 -6.65 1.53
N HIS A 357 -11.79 -7.91 1.88
CA HIS A 357 -12.80 -8.89 2.28
C HIS A 357 -12.56 -9.49 3.67
N THR A 358 -11.53 -9.05 4.40
CA THR A 358 -11.21 -9.53 5.74
C THR A 358 -10.69 -8.41 6.64
N ASP A 359 -10.88 -8.56 7.95
CA ASP A 359 -10.21 -7.76 8.98
C ASP A 359 -8.94 -8.49 9.48
N ALA A 360 -8.00 -8.70 8.56
CA ALA A 360 -6.76 -9.41 8.83
C ALA A 360 -5.55 -8.51 9.09
N LEU A 361 -4.81 -8.82 10.14
CA LEU A 361 -3.45 -8.34 10.37
C LEU A 361 -2.46 -9.27 9.65
N VAL A 362 -1.57 -8.71 8.82
CA VAL A 362 -0.70 -9.50 7.95
C VAL A 362 0.77 -9.16 8.13
N GLY A 363 1.56 -10.19 8.34
CA GLY A 363 3.02 -10.12 8.43
C GLY A 363 3.68 -11.00 7.39
N TYR A 364 5.00 -10.86 7.31
CA TYR A 364 5.80 -11.44 6.25
C TYR A 364 7.11 -12.01 6.80
N LYS A 365 7.53 -13.12 6.21
CA LYS A 365 8.89 -13.66 6.34
C LYS A 365 9.45 -13.84 4.94
N TYR A 366 10.61 -13.24 4.68
CA TYR A 366 11.21 -13.30 3.35
C TYR A 366 11.71 -14.69 2.98
N CYS A 367 12.04 -15.54 3.96
CA CYS A 367 12.43 -16.94 3.74
C CYS A 367 11.84 -17.88 4.80
N ASN A 368 11.88 -19.17 4.52
CA ASN A 368 11.51 -20.19 5.49
C ASN A 368 12.51 -20.22 6.66
N GLY A 369 12.01 -20.40 7.88
CA GLY A 369 12.86 -20.59 9.05
C GLY A 369 13.54 -19.33 9.61
N VAL A 370 13.36 -18.15 9.01
CA VAL A 370 13.91 -16.91 9.58
C VAL A 370 13.32 -16.63 10.98
N ASP A 371 14.23 -16.41 11.93
CA ASP A 371 13.92 -16.03 13.31
C ASP A 371 13.92 -14.50 13.46
N ASN A 372 12.95 -14.00 14.24
CA ASN A 372 12.81 -12.57 14.52
C ASN A 372 13.69 -12.17 15.72
N ASN A 373 15.00 -12.11 15.51
CA ASN A 373 15.96 -11.80 16.58
C ASN A 373 15.89 -10.35 17.08
N HIS A 374 15.27 -9.46 16.29
CA HIS A 374 15.13 -8.02 16.56
C HIS A 374 13.66 -7.60 16.48
N PRO A 375 12.77 -8.05 17.37
CA PRO A 375 11.33 -7.78 17.30
C PRO A 375 10.96 -6.28 17.36
N GLU A 376 11.87 -5.44 17.86
CA GLU A 376 11.77 -3.97 17.88
C GLU A 376 11.88 -3.32 16.48
N ASP A 377 12.53 -4.01 15.54
CA ASP A 377 12.70 -3.54 14.16
C ASP A 377 11.48 -3.91 13.32
N ASP A 378 11.08 -2.99 12.45
CA ASP A 378 9.93 -3.16 11.55
C ASP A 378 10.30 -3.74 10.18
N ILE A 379 11.59 -3.95 9.92
CA ILE A 379 12.15 -4.43 8.65
C ILE A 379 13.05 -5.64 8.92
N TRP A 380 13.02 -6.61 8.01
CA TRP A 380 13.96 -7.71 8.02
C TRP A 380 15.35 -7.26 7.56
N VAL A 381 16.38 -7.60 8.33
CA VAL A 381 17.78 -7.37 7.95
C VAL A 381 18.50 -8.71 7.78
N ALA A 382 18.97 -8.98 6.56
CA ALA A 382 19.77 -10.17 6.26
C ALA A 382 21.26 -9.82 6.30
N LYS A 383 22.07 -10.71 6.87
CA LYS A 383 23.53 -10.57 6.93
C LYS A 383 24.18 -11.53 5.94
N ARG A 384 25.04 -11.01 5.08
CA ARG A 384 25.83 -11.82 4.13
C ARG A 384 27.32 -11.58 4.34
N TRP A 385 28.06 -12.65 4.59
CA TRP A 385 29.52 -12.60 4.64
C TRP A 385 30.09 -12.31 3.24
N ILE A 386 30.93 -11.28 3.13
CA ILE A 386 31.68 -10.95 1.92
C ILE A 386 33.13 -11.38 2.15
N ALA A 387 33.51 -12.53 1.57
CA ALA A 387 34.81 -13.15 1.80
C ALA A 387 35.99 -12.23 1.46
N ASN A 388 35.92 -11.51 0.32
CA ASN A 388 36.98 -10.62 -0.14
C ASN A 388 37.24 -9.44 0.81
N GLU A 389 36.19 -8.97 1.50
CA GLU A 389 36.25 -7.81 2.39
C GLU A 389 36.31 -8.20 3.87
N LYS A 390 36.28 -9.51 4.17
CA LYS A 390 36.25 -10.09 5.52
C LYS A 390 35.25 -9.39 6.45
N LYS A 391 34.07 -9.04 5.93
CA LYS A 391 33.01 -8.37 6.70
C LYS A 391 31.63 -8.88 6.32
N PHE A 392 30.68 -8.69 7.23
CA PHE A 392 29.27 -8.83 6.89
C PHE A 392 28.75 -7.58 6.19
N SER A 393 27.97 -7.80 5.14
CA SER A 393 27.06 -6.81 4.59
C SER A 393 25.68 -7.02 5.16
N GLU A 394 25.00 -5.93 5.49
CA GLU A 394 23.62 -5.93 5.95
C GLU A 394 22.71 -5.49 4.80
N HIS A 395 21.58 -6.18 4.66
CA HIS A 395 20.61 -5.95 3.60
C HIS A 395 19.23 -5.80 4.21
N ARG A 396 18.62 -4.62 4.10
CA ARG A 396 17.23 -4.38 4.49
C ARG A 396 16.33 -4.99 3.44
N VAL A 397 15.72 -6.12 3.78
CA VAL A 397 14.97 -6.96 2.83
C VAL A 397 13.60 -6.37 2.56
N LEU A 398 12.65 -6.53 3.48
CA LEU A 398 11.28 -6.05 3.37
C LEU A 398 10.68 -5.84 4.78
N PRO A 399 9.57 -5.10 4.89
CA PRO A 399 8.86 -4.92 6.15
C PRO A 399 8.35 -6.25 6.75
N LYS A 400 8.28 -6.30 8.08
CA LYS A 400 7.75 -7.45 8.83
C LYS A 400 6.22 -7.44 8.86
N ARG A 401 5.63 -6.31 9.20
CA ARG A 401 4.17 -6.06 9.11
C ARG A 401 3.86 -5.46 7.74
N LEU A 402 2.98 -6.10 6.99
CA LEU A 402 2.62 -5.69 5.62
C LEU A 402 1.22 -5.07 5.49
N ALA A 403 0.29 -5.44 6.35
CA ALA A 403 -1.07 -4.91 6.29
C ALA A 403 -1.74 -4.90 7.64
N GLU A 404 -2.68 -3.99 7.78
CA GLU A 404 -3.63 -3.88 8.88
C GLU A 404 -5.01 -3.56 8.31
N PRO A 405 -6.11 -3.99 8.95
CA PRO A 405 -7.44 -3.70 8.43
C PRO A 405 -7.74 -2.21 8.41
N VAL A 406 -8.16 -1.74 7.24
CA VAL A 406 -8.60 -0.35 7.08
C VAL A 406 -9.83 -0.02 7.94
N ASN A 407 -10.69 -1.00 8.25
CA ASN A 407 -11.82 -0.81 9.15
C ASN A 407 -11.36 -0.45 10.57
N ARG A 408 -10.30 -1.10 11.07
CA ARG A 408 -9.67 -0.72 12.34
C ARG A 408 -9.10 0.69 12.27
N LEU A 409 -8.55 1.07 11.11
CA LEU A 409 -8.08 2.44 10.90
C LEU A 409 -9.19 3.47 10.97
N ILE A 410 -10.32 3.19 10.34
CA ILE A 410 -11.51 4.05 10.37
C ILE A 410 -12.07 4.14 11.79
N ALA A 411 -12.15 3.02 12.50
CA ALA A 411 -12.63 2.97 13.89
C ALA A 411 -11.74 3.82 14.82
N VAL A 412 -10.43 3.58 14.84
CA VAL A 412 -9.50 4.33 15.68
C VAL A 412 -9.57 5.83 15.42
N VAL A 413 -9.59 6.23 14.15
CA VAL A 413 -9.68 7.65 13.78
C VAL A 413 -11.03 8.26 14.20
N SER A 414 -12.13 7.51 14.06
CA SER A 414 -13.46 7.96 14.49
C SER A 414 -13.54 8.10 16.02
N ASP A 415 -12.81 7.26 16.75
CA ASP A 415 -12.81 7.19 18.22
C ASP A 415 -11.84 8.14 18.90
N LEU A 416 -11.02 8.90 18.16
CA LEU A 416 -10.05 9.89 18.68
C LEU A 416 -10.66 10.96 19.61
N ARG A 417 -11.99 10.97 19.82
CA ARG A 417 -12.69 11.84 20.78
C ARG A 417 -13.54 11.14 21.84
N HIS A 418 -13.77 9.82 21.81
CA HIS A 418 -14.56 9.14 22.86
C HIS A 418 -13.85 9.13 24.23
N ASN A 419 -12.52 9.26 24.26
CA ASN A 419 -11.73 9.38 25.50
C ASN A 419 -11.87 10.75 26.21
N ARG A 420 -12.70 11.68 25.71
CA ARG A 420 -12.94 12.98 26.36
C ARG A 420 -14.01 12.95 27.45
N THR A 421 -14.96 12.03 27.40
CA THR A 421 -16.07 12.00 28.37
C THR A 421 -15.70 11.25 29.65
N ALA A 422 -14.86 10.21 29.56
CA ALA A 422 -14.37 9.50 30.74
C ALA A 422 -13.40 10.36 31.59
N ALA A 423 -12.45 11.04 30.95
CA ALA A 423 -11.46 11.88 31.66
C ALA A 423 -12.03 13.22 32.21
N ARG A 424 -13.27 13.58 31.85
CA ARG A 424 -13.98 14.75 32.43
C ARG A 424 -14.90 14.39 33.59
N HIS A 425 -15.06 13.10 33.89
CA HIS A 425 -15.85 12.62 35.03
C HIS A 425 -14.99 12.11 36.19
N GLU A 426 -13.66 12.22 36.09
CA GLU A 426 -12.70 11.91 37.16
C GLU A 426 -11.90 13.12 37.64
N VAL A 427 -12.40 14.35 37.43
CA VAL A 427 -11.84 15.58 38.03
C VAL A 427 -12.86 16.25 38.93
#